data_AF-A0A7C3D3T2-F1
#
_entry.id   AF-A0A7C3D3T2-F1
#
_cell.length_a   1.000
_cell.length_b   1.000
_cell.length_c   1.000
_cell.angle_alpha   90.00
_cell.angle_beta   90.00
_cell.angle_gamma   90.00
#
_symmetry.space_group_name_H-M   'P 1'
#
loop_
_entity.id
_entity.type
_entity.pdbx_description
1 polymer ?
#
loop_
_entity_poly.entity_id
_entity_poly.type
_entity_poly.pdbx_seq_one_letter_code
_entity_poly.pdbx_strand_id
1 'polypeptide(L)'
;MSLDSLQLDKLLGPVRENLSGILPNILKVLVILVIGWLIAVIVRAAIRRVLRATGLNRRLSSSTSSAMDVELGVAKGAYWIIILMTLVAVFSNLDLPMVSEPLNALVMQVFAYLPKLISAGVLALVAWVLAAVVRTVSVKGINATGIAARLGENDGQATLGSNIGNILYWLIILLFLPAILGALQLEGLLEPVKDMVDKILKMIPNIFAAGIIGFVGWIVAKILRDITSNVLATTRLDTFAVKAGMSSSVRLS
;
A
#
# COMPACT_ATOMS: atom_id res chain seq x y z
N MET A 1 62.32 -46.81 19.81
CA MET A 1 61.04 -46.52 19.15
C MET A 1 59.97 -46.83 20.18
N SER A 2 59.52 -45.81 20.90
CA SER A 2 58.75 -45.94 22.15
C SER A 2 57.29 -46.34 21.85
N LEU A 3 56.69 -47.14 22.73
CA LEU A 3 55.29 -47.57 22.65
C LEU A 3 54.30 -46.39 22.57
N ASP A 4 54.69 -45.23 23.09
CA ASP A 4 53.92 -43.98 23.02
C ASP A 4 53.71 -43.46 21.60
N SER A 5 54.71 -43.55 20.70
CA SER A 5 54.53 -43.08 19.32
C SER A 5 53.54 -43.97 18.55
N LEU A 6 53.52 -45.26 18.86
CA LEU A 6 52.63 -46.24 18.24
C LEU A 6 51.18 -46.09 18.69
N GLN A 7 50.94 -45.66 19.94
CA GLN A 7 49.61 -45.34 20.44
C GLN A 7 49.14 -43.97 19.92
N LEU A 8 50.04 -42.98 19.84
CA LEU A 8 49.73 -41.66 19.29
C LEU A 8 49.31 -41.74 17.82
N ASP A 9 49.97 -42.55 17.00
CA ASP A 9 49.58 -42.77 15.60
C ASP A 9 48.24 -43.49 15.46
N LYS A 10 47.89 -44.40 16.38
CA LYS A 10 46.56 -45.05 16.38
C LYS A 10 45.44 -44.10 16.82
N LEU A 11 45.74 -43.13 17.68
CA LEU A 11 44.78 -42.11 18.13
C LEU A 11 44.68 -40.94 17.14
N LEU A 12 45.77 -40.56 16.49
CA LEU A 12 45.84 -39.44 15.55
C LEU A 12 45.60 -39.84 14.10
N GLY A 13 45.79 -41.10 13.73
CA GLY A 13 45.55 -41.62 12.38
C GLY A 13 44.16 -41.26 11.85
N PRO A 14 43.07 -41.58 12.57
CA PRO A 14 41.70 -41.24 12.15
C PRO A 14 41.49 -39.73 12.04
N VAL A 15 42.06 -38.94 12.95
CA VAL A 15 41.95 -37.48 12.93
C VAL A 15 42.69 -36.89 11.74
N ARG A 16 43.91 -37.36 11.46
CA ARG A 16 44.74 -36.91 10.34
C ARG A 16 44.13 -37.27 8.99
N GLU A 17 43.50 -38.44 8.88
CA GLU A 17 42.83 -38.91 7.66
C GLU A 17 41.53 -38.13 7.39
N ASN A 18 40.78 -37.76 8.43
CA ASN A 18 39.65 -36.84 8.30
C ASN A 18 40.10 -35.40 8.00
N LEU A 19 41.21 -34.93 8.60
CA LEU A 19 41.75 -33.58 8.37
C LEU A 19 42.30 -33.39 6.96
N SER A 20 42.94 -34.42 6.38
CA SER A 20 43.42 -34.37 4.99
C SER A 20 42.27 -34.32 3.97
N GLY A 21 41.11 -34.89 4.29
CA GLY A 21 39.89 -34.81 3.47
C GLY A 21 39.14 -33.48 3.60
N ILE A 22 39.21 -32.81 4.76
CA ILE A 22 38.53 -31.53 5.03
C ILE A 22 39.32 -30.34 4.47
N LEU A 23 40.66 -30.41 4.49
CA LEU A 23 41.53 -29.30 4.08
C LEU A 23 41.26 -28.78 2.65
N PRO A 24 41.06 -29.64 1.63
CA PRO A 24 40.70 -29.19 0.28
C PRO A 24 39.33 -28.50 0.21
N ASN A 25 38.34 -28.97 0.97
CA ASN A 25 36.98 -28.43 0.95
C ASN A 25 36.92 -27.04 1.60
N ILE A 26 37.64 -26.84 2.71
CA ILE A 26 37.76 -25.50 3.33
C ILE A 26 38.44 -24.52 2.36
N LEU A 27 39.47 -24.96 1.64
CA LEU A 27 40.15 -24.11 0.65
C LEU A 27 39.20 -23.71 -0.50
N LYS A 28 38.43 -24.66 -1.04
CA LYS A 28 37.40 -24.39 -2.07
C LYS A 28 36.37 -23.39 -1.58
N VAL A 29 35.88 -23.56 -0.36
CA VAL A 29 34.88 -22.68 0.26
C VAL A 29 35.39 -21.26 0.45
N LEU A 30 36.64 -21.11 0.91
CA LEU A 30 37.29 -19.80 1.01
C LEU A 30 37.35 -19.09 -0.34
N VAL A 31 37.71 -19.81 -1.40
CA VAL A 31 37.73 -19.26 -2.76
C VAL A 31 36.33 -18.82 -3.20
N ILE A 32 35.31 -19.66 -3.00
CA ILE A 32 33.92 -19.33 -3.33
C ILE A 32 33.44 -18.11 -2.55
N LEU A 33 33.76 -18.00 -1.26
CA LEU A 33 33.36 -16.89 -0.41
C LEU A 33 33.96 -15.56 -0.90
N VAL A 34 35.24 -15.56 -1.24
CA VAL A 34 35.94 -14.37 -1.77
C VAL A 34 35.35 -13.96 -3.12
N ILE A 35 35.14 -14.92 -4.03
CA ILE A 35 34.55 -14.67 -5.35
C ILE A 35 33.13 -14.12 -5.19
N GLY A 36 32.31 -14.75 -4.35
CA GLY A 36 30.92 -14.33 -4.13
C GLY A 36 30.81 -12.94 -3.51
N TRP A 37 31.67 -12.60 -2.54
CA TRP A 37 31.73 -11.24 -1.98
C TRP A 37 32.13 -10.20 -3.05
N LEU A 38 33.12 -10.51 -3.89
CA LEU A 38 33.55 -9.63 -4.97
C LEU A 38 32.39 -9.37 -5.95
N ILE A 39 31.70 -10.44 -6.38
CA ILE A 39 30.51 -10.33 -7.24
C ILE A 39 29.43 -9.48 -6.55
N ALA A 40 29.17 -9.69 -5.26
CA ALA A 40 28.17 -8.92 -4.52
C ALA A 40 28.46 -7.41 -4.53
N VAL A 41 29.72 -7.02 -4.31
CA VAL A 41 30.13 -5.61 -4.34
C VAL A 41 30.00 -5.01 -5.74
N ILE A 42 30.43 -5.74 -6.78
CA ILE A 42 30.33 -5.29 -8.18
C ILE A 42 28.87 -5.09 -8.59
N VAL A 43 28.01 -6.07 -8.33
CA VAL A 43 26.59 -5.99 -8.69
C VAL A 43 25.89 -4.87 -7.92
N ARG A 44 26.18 -4.72 -6.62
CA ARG A 44 25.67 -3.60 -5.82
C ARG A 44 26.05 -2.25 -6.45
N ALA A 45 27.31 -2.09 -6.86
CA ALA A 45 27.79 -0.86 -7.49
C ALA A 45 27.12 -0.62 -8.84
N ALA A 46 26.95 -1.66 -9.66
CA ALA A 46 26.30 -1.60 -10.96
C ALA A 46 24.82 -1.18 -10.84
N ILE A 47 24.05 -1.85 -9.98
CA ILE A 47 22.63 -1.54 -9.72
C ILE A 47 22.49 -0.10 -9.24
N ARG A 48 23.36 0.31 -8.30
CA ARG A 48 23.37 1.68 -7.79
C ARG A 48 23.62 2.69 -8.89
N ARG A 49 24.56 2.42 -9.80
CA ARG A 49 24.87 3.30 -10.92
C ARG A 49 23.71 3.44 -11.90
N VAL A 50 23.00 2.35 -12.20
CA VAL A 50 21.81 2.37 -13.07
C VAL A 50 20.65 3.13 -12.43
N LEU A 51 20.36 2.87 -11.15
CA LEU A 51 19.28 3.56 -10.42
C LEU A 51 19.55 5.07 -10.23
N ARG A 52 20.83 5.45 -10.08
CA ARG A 52 21.24 6.86 -10.09
C ARG A 52 21.02 7.51 -11.45
N ALA A 53 21.37 6.80 -12.53
CA ALA A 53 21.23 7.31 -13.89
C ALA A 53 19.76 7.58 -14.26
N THR A 54 18.82 6.79 -13.73
CA THR A 54 17.38 7.01 -13.94
C THR A 54 16.78 8.13 -13.07
N GLY A 55 17.55 8.69 -12.14
CA GLY A 55 17.11 9.80 -11.28
C GLY A 55 15.93 9.44 -10.38
N LEU A 56 15.71 8.15 -10.11
CA LEU A 56 14.55 7.64 -9.39
C LEU A 56 14.37 8.30 -8.01
N ASN A 57 15.50 8.61 -7.34
CA ASN A 57 15.50 9.25 -6.04
C ASN A 57 14.92 10.68 -6.05
N ARG A 58 15.21 11.45 -7.11
CA ARG A 58 14.78 12.86 -7.23
C ARG A 58 13.29 13.01 -7.51
N ARG A 59 12.67 12.01 -8.14
CA ARG A 59 11.22 12.01 -8.46
C ARG A 59 10.35 11.55 -7.29
N LEU A 60 10.93 10.84 -6.31
CA LEU A 60 10.19 10.29 -5.19
C LEU A 60 10.34 11.14 -3.91
N SER A 61 11.48 11.80 -3.73
CA SER A 61 11.73 12.67 -2.56
C SER A 61 10.94 13.99 -2.58
N SER A 62 10.36 14.40 -3.72
CA SER A 62 9.55 15.62 -3.81
C SER A 62 8.13 15.48 -3.24
N SER A 63 7.67 14.25 -3.00
CA SER A 63 6.25 13.96 -2.73
C SER A 63 6.01 13.28 -1.39
N THR A 64 7.07 12.90 -0.67
CA THR A 64 7.00 12.19 0.61
C THR A 64 8.07 12.74 1.55
N SER A 65 7.69 13.20 2.74
CA SER A 65 8.57 13.78 3.77
C SER A 65 9.57 12.79 4.41
N SER A 66 9.68 11.58 3.84
CA SER A 66 10.56 10.53 4.33
C SER A 66 11.59 10.24 3.26
N ALA A 67 12.86 10.54 3.57
CA ALA A 67 14.02 10.34 2.70
C ALA A 67 14.36 8.83 2.55
N MET A 68 13.38 8.06 2.09
CA MET A 68 13.59 6.64 1.83
C MET A 68 14.39 6.53 0.54
N ASP A 69 15.71 6.40 0.66
CA ASP A 69 16.62 6.16 -0.46
C ASP A 69 16.32 4.77 -1.06
N VAL A 70 15.33 4.70 -1.95
CA VAL A 70 14.93 3.46 -2.63
C VAL A 70 16.12 2.86 -3.41
N GLU A 71 17.00 3.72 -3.92
CA GLU A 71 18.27 3.34 -4.52
C GLU A 71 19.14 2.54 -3.54
N LEU A 72 19.30 3.03 -2.31
CA LEU A 72 20.06 2.36 -1.27
C LEU A 72 19.38 1.07 -0.83
N GLY A 73 18.04 1.08 -0.70
CA GLY A 73 17.23 -0.08 -0.36
C GLY A 73 17.39 -1.22 -1.35
N VAL A 74 17.18 -0.95 -2.64
CA VAL A 74 17.29 -1.96 -3.71
C VAL A 74 18.72 -2.47 -3.84
N ALA A 75 19.72 -1.58 -3.82
CA ALA A 75 21.12 -2.00 -3.91
C ALA A 75 21.56 -2.83 -2.69
N LYS A 76 21.07 -2.49 -1.48
CA LYS A 76 21.35 -3.26 -0.26
C LYS A 76 20.63 -4.62 -0.29
N GLY A 77 19.41 -4.68 -0.81
CA GLY A 77 18.67 -5.93 -1.03
C GLY A 77 19.40 -6.87 -1.98
N ALA A 78 19.81 -6.36 -3.15
CA ALA A 78 20.57 -7.15 -4.13
C ALA A 78 21.91 -7.69 -3.57
N TYR A 79 22.63 -6.86 -2.81
CA TYR A 79 23.85 -7.30 -2.11
C TYR A 79 23.57 -8.48 -1.16
N TRP A 80 22.52 -8.38 -0.34
CA TRP A 80 22.13 -9.45 0.58
C TRP A 80 21.71 -10.73 -0.14
N ILE A 81 21.01 -10.61 -1.27
CA ILE A 81 20.64 -11.77 -2.10
C ILE A 81 21.88 -12.48 -2.63
N ILE A 82 22.89 -11.75 -3.12
CA ILE A 82 24.12 -12.37 -3.63
C ILE A 82 24.94 -13.01 -2.52
N ILE A 83 25.01 -12.37 -1.34
CA ILE A 83 25.64 -12.97 -0.16
C ILE A 83 24.89 -14.25 0.24
N LEU A 84 23.55 -14.25 0.21
CA LEU A 84 22.76 -15.44 0.49
C LEU A 84 23.03 -16.56 -0.54
N MET A 85 23.11 -16.23 -1.84
CA MET A 85 23.49 -17.18 -2.89
C MET A 85 24.89 -17.76 -2.65
N THR A 86 25.84 -16.91 -2.27
CA THR A 86 27.21 -17.33 -1.95
C THR A 86 27.22 -18.25 -0.74
N LEU A 87 26.42 -17.94 0.28
CA LEU A 87 26.28 -18.72 1.49
C LEU A 87 25.67 -20.11 1.21
N VAL A 88 24.65 -20.18 0.35
CA VAL A 88 24.09 -21.46 -0.15
C VAL A 88 25.17 -22.29 -0.84
N ALA A 89 25.95 -21.68 -1.75
CA ALA A 89 27.03 -22.36 -2.46
C ALA A 89 28.12 -22.86 -1.50
N VAL A 90 28.48 -22.05 -0.49
CA VAL A 90 29.43 -22.42 0.55
C VAL A 90 28.95 -23.65 1.32
N PHE A 91 27.72 -23.63 1.84
CA PHE A 91 27.19 -24.76 2.61
C PHE A 91 26.98 -26.02 1.76
N SER A 92 26.65 -25.85 0.48
CA SER A 92 26.50 -26.98 -0.46
C SER A 92 27.84 -27.66 -0.73
N ASN A 93 28.94 -26.90 -0.78
CA ASN A 93 30.30 -27.43 -0.96
C ASN A 93 30.92 -27.98 0.34
N LEU A 94 30.33 -27.66 1.49
CA LEU A 94 30.70 -28.23 2.79
C LEU A 94 29.98 -29.55 3.09
N ASP A 95 29.21 -30.09 2.12
CA ASP A 95 28.35 -31.26 2.31
C ASP A 95 27.39 -31.11 3.50
N LEU A 96 26.83 -29.90 3.67
CA LEU A 96 25.82 -29.58 4.69
C LEU A 96 24.43 -29.42 4.04
N PRO A 97 23.81 -30.49 3.52
CA PRO A 97 22.52 -30.41 2.83
C PRO A 97 21.39 -29.93 3.77
N MET A 98 21.46 -30.28 5.06
CA MET A 98 20.46 -29.89 6.06
C MET A 98 20.33 -28.37 6.22
N VAL A 99 21.40 -27.62 5.94
CA VAL A 99 21.41 -26.14 6.00
C VAL A 99 21.18 -25.54 4.62
N SER A 100 21.72 -26.17 3.58
CA SER A 100 21.67 -25.66 2.21
C SER A 100 20.27 -25.70 1.61
N GLU A 101 19.49 -26.76 1.87
CA GLU A 101 18.15 -26.95 1.31
C GLU A 101 17.17 -25.83 1.71
N PRO A 102 16.97 -25.50 3.01
CA PRO A 102 16.09 -24.39 3.39
C PRO A 102 16.56 -23.03 2.86
N LEU A 103 17.87 -22.77 2.84
CA LEU A 103 18.41 -21.51 2.31
C LEU A 103 18.19 -21.39 0.80
N ASN A 104 18.35 -22.50 0.06
CA ASN A 104 18.06 -22.56 -1.37
C ASN A 104 16.56 -22.34 -1.63
N ALA A 105 15.67 -22.90 -0.78
CA ALA A 105 14.24 -22.63 -0.86
C ALA A 105 13.91 -21.13 -0.67
N LEU A 106 14.58 -20.44 0.26
CA LEU A 106 14.41 -18.99 0.44
C LEU A 106 14.86 -18.20 -0.79
N VAL A 107 15.99 -18.57 -1.39
CA VAL A 107 16.48 -17.97 -2.64
C VAL A 107 15.44 -18.15 -3.75
N MET A 108 15.01 -19.38 -3.98
CA MET A 108 14.00 -19.70 -4.99
C MET A 108 12.69 -18.95 -4.74
N GLN A 109 12.28 -18.81 -3.48
CA GLN A 109 11.11 -18.04 -3.08
C GLN A 109 11.27 -16.55 -3.42
N VAL A 110 12.42 -15.94 -3.15
CA VAL A 110 12.70 -14.53 -3.53
C VAL A 110 12.62 -14.35 -5.05
N PHE A 111 13.20 -15.26 -5.83
CA PHE A 111 13.08 -15.22 -7.30
C PHE A 111 11.63 -15.40 -7.76
N ALA A 112 10.84 -16.25 -7.09
CA ALA A 112 9.43 -16.42 -7.39
C ALA A 112 8.60 -15.16 -7.09
N TYR A 113 9.00 -14.33 -6.11
CA TYR A 113 8.36 -13.03 -5.85
C TYR A 113 8.73 -11.94 -6.85
N LEU A 114 9.85 -12.07 -7.58
CA LEU A 114 10.31 -11.04 -8.51
C LEU A 114 9.31 -10.78 -9.66
N PRO A 115 8.82 -11.81 -10.39
CA PRO A 115 7.77 -11.61 -11.40
C PRO A 115 6.47 -11.06 -10.80
N LYS A 116 6.09 -11.52 -9.60
CA LYS A 116 4.87 -11.07 -8.90
C LYS A 116 4.93 -9.58 -8.58
N LEU A 117 6.09 -9.09 -8.10
CA LEU A 117 6.35 -7.67 -7.86
C LEU A 117 6.21 -6.85 -9.14
N ILE A 118 6.72 -7.35 -10.27
CA ILE A 118 6.60 -6.66 -11.56
C ILE A 118 5.12 -6.61 -11.99
N SER A 119 4.41 -7.74 -11.96
CA SER A 119 2.99 -7.81 -12.32
C SER A 119 2.12 -6.88 -11.47
N ALA A 120 2.33 -6.89 -10.15
CA ALA A 120 1.66 -6.00 -9.23
C ALA A 120 2.03 -4.53 -9.45
N GLY A 121 3.30 -4.24 -9.73
CA GLY A 121 3.77 -2.90 -10.08
C GLY A 121 3.12 -2.35 -11.34
N VAL A 122 2.97 -3.18 -12.38
CA VAL A 122 2.25 -2.81 -13.62
C VAL A 122 0.78 -2.51 -13.32
N LEU A 123 0.09 -3.37 -12.58
CA LEU A 123 -1.30 -3.13 -12.19
C LEU A 123 -1.46 -1.87 -11.34
N ALA A 124 -0.54 -1.62 -10.40
CA ALA A 124 -0.54 -0.42 -9.57
C ALA A 124 -0.33 0.85 -10.40
N LEU A 125 0.54 0.80 -11.41
CA LEU A 125 0.75 1.91 -12.35
C LEU A 125 -0.55 2.19 -13.13
N VAL A 126 -1.19 1.16 -13.68
CA VAL A 126 -2.47 1.29 -14.39
C VAL A 126 -3.54 1.90 -13.48
N ALA A 127 -3.68 1.39 -12.26
CA ALA A 127 -4.62 1.89 -11.26
C ALA A 127 -4.36 3.37 -10.93
N TRP A 128 -3.10 3.75 -10.73
CA TRP A 128 -2.71 5.13 -10.44
C TRP A 128 -3.07 6.09 -11.57
N VAL A 129 -2.78 5.70 -12.82
CA VAL A 129 -3.14 6.51 -14.00
C VAL A 129 -4.64 6.66 -14.11
N LEU A 130 -5.41 5.56 -14.02
CA LEU A 130 -6.87 5.60 -14.10
C LEU A 130 -7.47 6.46 -12.98
N ALA A 131 -7.00 6.29 -11.75
CA ALA A 131 -7.44 7.09 -10.60
C ALA A 131 -7.17 8.58 -10.80
N ALA A 132 -5.98 8.95 -11.29
CA ALA A 132 -5.61 10.33 -11.57
C ALA A 132 -6.48 10.96 -12.67
N VAL A 133 -6.76 10.20 -13.73
CA VAL A 133 -7.64 10.64 -14.82
C VAL A 133 -9.05 10.89 -14.31
N VAL A 134 -9.65 9.93 -13.59
CA VAL A 134 -11.02 10.09 -13.07
C VAL A 134 -11.12 11.24 -12.08
N ARG A 135 -10.14 11.41 -11.18
CA ARG A 135 -10.06 12.56 -10.27
C ARG A 135 -10.10 13.87 -11.06
N THR A 136 -9.25 13.99 -12.07
CA THR A 136 -9.12 15.23 -12.86
C THR A 136 -10.40 15.53 -13.63
N VAL A 137 -11.01 14.52 -14.25
CA VAL A 137 -12.28 14.67 -14.98
C VAL A 137 -13.41 15.05 -14.03
N SER A 138 -13.49 14.42 -12.86
CA SER A 138 -14.55 14.68 -11.87
C SER A 138 -14.45 16.09 -11.29
N VAL A 139 -13.25 16.53 -10.91
CA VAL A 139 -13.01 17.89 -10.40
C VAL A 139 -13.38 18.92 -11.47
N LYS A 140 -12.93 18.72 -12.72
CA LYS A 140 -13.25 19.63 -13.82
C LYS A 140 -14.76 19.67 -14.11
N GLY A 141 -15.43 18.52 -14.12
CA GLY A 141 -16.87 18.43 -14.36
C GLY A 141 -17.69 19.16 -13.29
N ILE A 142 -17.38 18.94 -12.01
CA ILE A 142 -18.08 19.60 -10.91
C ILE A 142 -17.87 21.12 -10.95
N ASN A 143 -16.64 21.57 -11.18
CA ASN A 143 -16.34 23.00 -11.28
C ASN A 143 -17.04 23.66 -12.48
N ALA A 144 -17.21 22.94 -13.61
CA ALA A 144 -17.92 23.45 -14.78
C ALA A 144 -19.43 23.63 -14.55
N THR A 145 -20.06 22.84 -13.67
CA THR A 145 -21.51 22.95 -13.37
C THR A 145 -21.87 24.12 -12.45
N GLY A 146 -20.88 24.79 -11.85
CA GLY A 146 -21.11 25.88 -10.90
C GLY A 146 -21.83 25.47 -9.60
N ILE A 147 -22.04 24.16 -9.37
CA ILE A 147 -22.74 23.64 -8.18
C ILE A 147 -21.98 24.01 -6.90
N ALA A 148 -20.64 24.03 -6.94
CA ALA A 148 -19.80 24.46 -5.83
C ALA A 148 -20.08 25.92 -5.42
N ALA A 149 -20.28 26.81 -6.40
CA ALA A 149 -20.61 28.22 -6.14
C ALA A 149 -22.01 28.40 -5.52
N ARG A 150 -22.96 27.49 -5.85
CA ARG A 150 -24.33 27.51 -5.30
C ARG A 150 -24.42 27.00 -3.87
N LEU A 151 -23.41 26.28 -3.39
CA LEU A 151 -23.35 25.74 -2.03
C LEU A 151 -22.69 26.70 -1.03
N GLY A 152 -22.38 27.94 -1.44
CA GLY A 152 -21.85 28.96 -0.55
C GLY A 152 -20.43 28.66 -0.05
N GLU A 153 -19.66 27.92 -0.83
CA GLU A 153 -18.29 27.52 -0.51
C GLU A 153 -17.36 28.75 -0.62
N ASN A 154 -17.34 29.57 0.42
CA ASN A 154 -16.49 30.75 0.53
C ASN A 154 -15.08 30.34 0.96
N ASP A 155 -14.11 30.68 0.11
CA ASP A 155 -12.67 30.79 0.34
C ASP A 155 -11.98 29.81 1.31
N GLY A 156 -11.13 28.95 0.73
CA GLY A 156 -9.87 28.55 1.36
C GLY A 156 -9.79 27.15 1.96
N GLN A 157 -10.89 26.39 2.06
CA GLN A 157 -10.84 24.99 2.50
C GLN A 157 -11.41 24.07 1.42
N ALA A 158 -10.81 22.88 1.28
CA ALA A 158 -10.90 22.00 0.13
C ALA A 158 -12.28 21.97 -0.55
N THR A 159 -12.32 22.47 -1.80
CA THR A 159 -13.55 22.55 -2.60
C THR A 159 -14.25 21.19 -2.69
N LEU A 160 -15.58 21.19 -2.68
CA LEU A 160 -16.41 19.99 -2.80
C LEU A 160 -15.97 19.11 -3.97
N GLY A 161 -15.59 19.72 -5.10
CA GLY A 161 -15.03 19.04 -6.26
C GLY A 161 -13.70 18.33 -5.96
N SER A 162 -12.79 18.96 -5.22
CA SER A 162 -11.52 18.35 -4.80
C SER A 162 -11.73 17.18 -3.83
N ASN A 163 -12.65 17.31 -2.87
CA ASN A 163 -12.96 16.24 -1.92
C ASN A 163 -13.56 15.02 -2.63
N ILE A 164 -14.55 15.24 -3.50
CA ILE A 164 -15.15 14.17 -4.31
C ILE A 164 -14.10 13.54 -5.22
N GLY A 165 -13.28 14.34 -5.90
CA GLY A 165 -12.18 13.84 -6.74
C GLY A 165 -11.17 13.00 -5.96
N ASN A 166 -10.84 13.40 -4.73
CA ASN A 166 -9.94 12.65 -3.84
C ASN A 166 -10.57 11.34 -3.38
N ILE A 167 -11.85 11.35 -3.00
CA ILE A 167 -12.60 10.14 -2.63
C ILE A 167 -12.63 9.17 -3.80
N LEU A 168 -12.95 9.64 -5.01
CA LEU A 168 -12.95 8.81 -6.22
C LEU A 168 -11.57 8.26 -6.56
N TYR A 169 -10.51 9.06 -6.40
CA TYR A 169 -9.13 8.60 -6.56
C TYR A 169 -8.83 7.41 -5.64
N TRP A 170 -9.09 7.57 -4.34
CA TRP A 170 -8.85 6.51 -3.35
C TRP A 170 -9.76 5.30 -3.56
N LEU A 171 -11.00 5.52 -3.97
CA LEU A 171 -11.95 4.46 -4.30
C LEU A 171 -11.46 3.61 -5.47
N ILE A 172 -10.92 4.23 -6.53
CA ILE A 172 -10.37 3.49 -7.67
C ILE A 172 -9.14 2.69 -7.25
N ILE A 173 -8.21 3.30 -6.49
CA ILE A 173 -7.06 2.57 -5.95
C ILE A 173 -7.54 1.38 -5.10
N LEU A 174 -8.56 1.57 -4.27
CA LEU A 174 -9.14 0.52 -3.44
C LEU A 174 -9.78 -0.60 -4.29
N LEU A 175 -10.47 -0.27 -5.38
CA LEU A 175 -11.05 -1.25 -6.31
C LEU A 175 -9.97 -2.11 -6.99
N PHE A 176 -8.82 -1.50 -7.30
CA PHE A 176 -7.68 -2.20 -7.90
C PHE A 176 -6.84 -2.94 -6.87
N LEU A 177 -6.95 -2.61 -5.59
CA LEU A 177 -6.15 -3.20 -4.52
C LEU A 177 -6.26 -4.74 -4.48
N PRO A 178 -7.45 -5.38 -4.55
CA PRO A 178 -7.54 -6.83 -4.67
C PRO A 178 -6.77 -7.43 -5.85
N ALA A 179 -6.77 -6.75 -7.00
CA ALA A 179 -6.06 -7.23 -8.18
C ALA A 179 -4.53 -7.11 -8.00
N ILE A 180 -4.06 -6.02 -7.39
CA ILE A 180 -2.64 -5.82 -7.05
C ILE A 180 -2.18 -6.86 -6.02
N LEU A 181 -2.95 -7.07 -4.96
CA LEU A 181 -2.67 -8.09 -3.94
C LEU A 181 -2.73 -9.51 -4.51
N GLY A 182 -3.64 -9.76 -5.45
CA GLY A 182 -3.73 -11.02 -6.17
C GLY A 182 -2.49 -11.28 -7.04
N ALA A 183 -1.98 -10.25 -7.72
CA ALA A 183 -0.74 -10.35 -8.47
C ALA A 183 0.48 -10.57 -7.58
N LEU A 184 0.47 -10.06 -6.34
CA LEU A 184 1.48 -10.37 -5.32
C LEU A 184 1.35 -11.78 -4.72
N GLN A 185 0.26 -12.51 -5.01
CA GLN A 185 -0.12 -13.78 -4.38
C GLN A 185 -0.16 -13.67 -2.85
N LEU A 186 -0.88 -12.65 -2.37
CA LEU A 186 -1.17 -12.47 -0.95
C LEU A 186 -2.57 -12.98 -0.63
N GLU A 187 -2.83 -14.27 -0.89
CA GLU A 187 -4.19 -14.84 -0.82
C GLU A 187 -4.87 -14.58 0.54
N GLY A 188 -4.14 -14.73 1.65
CA GLY A 188 -4.70 -14.56 3.00
C GLY A 188 -5.10 -13.13 3.37
N LEU A 189 -4.55 -12.11 2.69
CA LEU A 189 -4.94 -10.71 2.91
C LEU A 189 -6.01 -10.23 1.92
N LEU A 190 -6.22 -10.99 0.85
CA LEU A 190 -7.03 -10.59 -0.27
C LEU A 190 -8.52 -10.85 -0.02
N GLU A 191 -8.88 -11.85 0.79
CA GLU A 191 -10.28 -12.13 1.16
C GLU A 191 -10.95 -10.94 1.88
N PRO A 192 -10.44 -10.43 3.02
CA PRO A 192 -11.06 -9.28 3.68
C PRO A 192 -11.15 -8.04 2.79
N VAL A 193 -10.13 -7.80 1.96
CA VAL A 193 -10.11 -6.65 1.06
C VAL A 193 -11.15 -6.79 -0.05
N LYS A 194 -11.30 -8.00 -0.64
CA LYS A 194 -12.35 -8.28 -1.62
C LYS A 194 -13.74 -8.08 -1.03
N ASP A 195 -13.98 -8.56 0.19
CA ASP A 195 -15.27 -8.39 0.87
C ASP A 195 -15.60 -6.91 1.13
N MET A 196 -14.60 -6.10 1.49
CA MET A 196 -14.79 -4.65 1.64
C MET A 196 -15.13 -3.98 0.32
N VAL A 197 -14.43 -4.33 -0.76
CA VAL A 197 -14.72 -3.80 -2.10
C VAL A 197 -16.12 -4.21 -2.56
N ASP A 198 -16.51 -5.47 -2.38
CA ASP A 198 -17.84 -5.97 -2.73
C ASP A 198 -18.95 -5.24 -1.94
N LYS A 199 -18.75 -5.02 -0.64
CA LYS A 199 -19.67 -4.22 0.19
C LYS A 199 -19.80 -2.78 -0.32
N ILE A 200 -18.69 -2.14 -0.69
CA ILE A 200 -18.71 -0.76 -1.23
C ILE A 200 -19.44 -0.73 -2.57
N LEU A 201 -19.19 -1.69 -3.47
CA LEU A 201 -19.88 -1.78 -4.76
C LEU A 201 -21.39 -1.99 -4.59
N LYS A 202 -21.81 -2.82 -3.64
CA LYS A 202 -23.22 -3.02 -3.28
C LYS A 202 -23.86 -1.80 -2.61
N MET A 203 -23.06 -0.94 -1.97
CA MET A 203 -23.54 0.29 -1.37
C MET A 203 -23.90 1.35 -2.42
N ILE A 204 -23.28 1.34 -3.61
CA ILE A 204 -23.54 2.32 -4.68
C ILE A 204 -25.02 2.30 -5.12
N PRO A 205 -25.62 1.15 -5.49
CA PRO A 205 -27.05 1.08 -5.79
C PRO A 205 -27.93 1.53 -4.62
N ASN A 206 -27.57 1.16 -3.38
CA ASN A 206 -28.36 1.49 -2.20
C ASN A 206 -28.36 2.99 -1.90
N ILE A 207 -27.22 3.67 -2.03
CA ILE A 207 -27.14 5.13 -1.87
C ILE A 207 -27.95 5.82 -2.96
N PHE A 208 -27.88 5.33 -4.19
CA PHE A 208 -28.67 5.87 -5.30
C PHE A 208 -30.18 5.72 -5.04
N ALA A 209 -30.62 4.53 -4.62
CA ALA A 209 -32.01 4.28 -4.24
C ALA A 209 -32.46 5.17 -3.06
N ALA A 210 -31.63 5.30 -2.02
CA ALA A 210 -31.89 6.17 -0.89
C ALA A 210 -31.99 7.65 -1.31
N GLY A 211 -31.17 8.10 -2.26
CA GLY A 211 -31.25 9.44 -2.84
C GLY A 211 -32.57 9.69 -3.56
N ILE A 212 -33.05 8.74 -4.35
CA ILE A 212 -34.35 8.83 -5.03
C ILE A 212 -35.49 8.89 -4.00
N ILE A 213 -35.50 7.97 -3.03
CA ILE A 213 -36.52 7.93 -1.97
C ILE A 213 -36.50 9.23 -1.16
N GLY A 214 -35.32 9.73 -0.80
CA GLY A 214 -35.14 10.98 -0.08
C GLY A 214 -35.63 12.20 -0.86
N PHE A 215 -35.38 12.26 -2.17
CA PHE A 215 -35.88 13.32 -3.04
C PHE A 215 -37.42 13.33 -3.10
N VAL A 216 -38.02 12.16 -3.30
CA VAL A 216 -39.48 12.02 -3.29
C VAL A 216 -40.05 12.41 -1.93
N GLY A 217 -39.45 11.93 -0.83
CA GLY A 217 -39.85 12.28 0.53
C GLY A 217 -39.74 13.78 0.83
N TRP A 218 -38.69 14.45 0.31
CA TRP A 218 -38.52 15.90 0.45
C TRP A 218 -39.61 16.69 -0.28
N ILE A 219 -40.00 16.26 -1.49
CA ILE A 219 -41.12 16.88 -2.22
C ILE A 219 -42.41 16.77 -1.40
N VAL A 220 -42.72 15.58 -0.89
CA VAL A 220 -43.93 15.34 -0.08
C VAL A 220 -43.89 16.17 1.21
N ALA A 221 -42.75 16.21 1.90
CA ALA A 221 -42.56 17.02 3.10
C ALA A 221 -42.72 18.52 2.83
N LYS A 222 -42.24 19.01 1.68
CA LYS A 222 -42.42 20.41 1.26
C LYS A 222 -43.90 20.73 1.06
N ILE A 223 -44.65 19.87 0.37
CA ILE A 223 -46.10 20.04 0.18
C ILE A 223 -46.81 20.06 1.53
N LEU A 224 -46.50 19.11 2.42
CA LEU A 224 -47.07 19.06 3.77
C LEU A 224 -46.74 20.33 4.57
N ARG A 225 -45.50 20.81 4.51
CA ARG A 225 -45.07 22.05 5.17
C ARG A 225 -45.84 23.25 4.66
N ASP A 226 -46.04 23.37 3.35
CA ASP A 226 -46.78 24.47 2.76
C ASP A 226 -48.27 24.42 3.18
N ILE A 227 -48.87 23.22 3.24
CA ILE A 227 -50.23 23.03 3.78
C ILE A 227 -50.29 23.44 5.26
N THR A 228 -49.41 22.88 6.11
CA THR A 228 -49.42 23.15 7.55
C THR A 228 -49.13 24.61 7.86
N SER A 229 -48.19 25.24 7.16
CA SER A 229 -47.87 26.67 7.35
C SER A 229 -48.99 27.58 6.88
N ASN A 230 -49.65 27.26 5.76
CA ASN A 230 -50.82 28.02 5.31
C ASN A 230 -52.01 27.90 6.28
N VAL A 231 -52.23 26.72 6.86
CA VAL A 231 -53.26 26.50 7.89
C VAL A 231 -52.93 27.24 9.18
N LEU A 232 -51.67 27.22 9.63
CA LEU A 232 -51.23 28.01 10.79
C LEU A 232 -51.31 29.51 10.53
N ALA A 233 -51.03 29.97 9.32
CA ALA A 233 -51.11 31.39 8.95
C ALA A 233 -52.55 31.90 8.82
N THR A 234 -53.49 31.07 8.38
CA THR A 234 -54.93 31.44 8.36
C THR A 234 -55.58 31.28 9.72
N THR A 235 -55.10 30.38 10.56
CA THR A 235 -55.50 30.29 11.97
C THR A 235 -54.84 31.43 12.73
N ARG A 236 -55.48 32.60 12.79
CA ARG A 236 -55.02 33.83 13.48
C ARG A 236 -54.76 33.62 14.98
N LEU A 237 -53.71 32.91 15.34
CA LEU A 237 -53.22 32.79 16.72
C LEU A 237 -52.81 34.17 17.25
N ASP A 238 -52.46 35.11 16.37
CA ASP A 238 -52.20 36.52 16.69
C ASP A 238 -53.44 37.23 17.26
N THR A 239 -54.64 36.91 16.79
CA THR A 239 -55.87 37.52 17.36
C THR A 239 -56.29 36.92 18.69
N PHE A 240 -55.88 35.69 18.99
CA PHE A 240 -56.08 35.10 20.32
C PHE A 240 -55.09 35.68 21.35
N ALA A 241 -53.84 35.98 20.97
CA ALA A 241 -52.88 36.65 21.84
C ALA A 241 -53.25 38.12 22.12
N VAL A 242 -53.78 38.83 21.12
CA VAL A 242 -54.29 40.21 21.29
C VAL A 242 -55.60 40.24 22.10
N LYS A 243 -56.51 39.25 21.96
CA LYS A 243 -57.69 39.12 22.83
C LYS A 243 -57.37 38.59 24.24
N ALA A 244 -56.23 37.95 24.45
CA ALA A 244 -55.76 37.49 25.76
C ALA A 244 -55.06 38.60 26.58
N GLY A 245 -54.99 39.83 26.08
CA GLY A 245 -54.75 41.01 26.92
C GLY A 245 -53.28 41.38 27.18
N MET A 246 -52.35 41.08 26.27
CA MET A 246 -50.97 41.57 26.37
C MET A 246 -50.75 42.85 25.56
N SER A 247 -51.63 43.84 25.70
CA SER A 247 -51.29 45.22 25.37
C SER A 247 -50.47 45.81 26.51
N SER A 248 -49.16 45.83 26.30
CA SER A 248 -48.23 46.85 26.77
C SER A 248 -48.88 48.08 27.41
N SER A 249 -48.98 48.10 28.73
CA SER A 249 -49.23 49.31 29.53
C SER A 249 -48.21 49.38 30.67
N VAL A 250 -46.94 49.53 30.32
CA VAL A 250 -45.92 50.04 31.26
C VAL A 250 -45.18 51.16 30.57
N ARG A 251 -45.78 52.36 30.63
CA ARG A 251 -45.03 53.63 30.62
C ARG A 251 -44.79 53.96 32.10
N LEU A 252 -43.55 53.81 32.54
CA LEU A 252 -43.07 54.33 33.83
C LEU A 252 -42.80 55.82 33.68
N SER A 253 -43.54 56.62 34.44
CA SER A 253 -43.19 57.97 34.89
C SER A 253 -42.32 57.89 36.13
#